data_AF-A0A1F5VF99-F1
#
_entry.id   AF-A0A1F5VF99-F1
#
_cell.length_a   1.000
_cell.length_b   1.000
_cell.length_c   1.000
_cell.angle_alpha   90.00
_cell.angle_beta   90.00
_cell.angle_gamma   90.00
#
_symmetry.space_group_name_H-M   'P 1'
#
loop_
_entity.id
_entity.type
_entity.pdbx_description
1 polymer ?
#
loop_
_entity_poly.entity_id
_entity_poly.type
_entity_poly.pdbx_seq_one_letter_code
_entity_poly.pdbx_strand_id
1 'polypeptide(L)'
;MSAYDAAKFVDIHNEIFENFEKGKDPVWRAKLAKKYGVEAALTDQKTKDIVGNLIHTAVEYEKTHEKYPYGIRSTPTMIINNRMVIGTLPYPHLKAIFESLLSQQGTPGEQQFMENWVE
;
A
#
# COMPACT_ATOMS: atom_id res chain seq x y z
N MET A 1 3.39 -11.90 7.74
CA MET A 1 4.69 -11.70 8.42
C MET A 1 4.92 -10.24 8.77
N SER A 2 5.12 -9.32 7.82
CA SER A 2 5.34 -7.90 8.13
C SER A 2 4.22 -7.27 8.97
N ALA A 3 2.96 -7.58 8.66
CA ALA A 3 1.78 -7.08 9.38
C ALA A 3 1.59 -7.65 10.80
N TYR A 4 2.40 -8.62 11.25
CA TYR A 4 2.23 -9.26 12.57
C TYR A 4 2.75 -8.39 13.72
N ASP A 5 3.86 -7.70 13.50
CA ASP A 5 4.54 -6.87 14.50
C ASP A 5 4.88 -5.52 13.86
N ALA A 6 4.17 -4.47 14.29
CA ALA A 6 4.31 -3.13 13.73
C ALA A 6 5.75 -2.58 13.90
N ALA A 7 6.45 -2.97 14.98
CA ALA A 7 7.82 -2.51 15.22
C ALA A 7 8.82 -3.10 14.22
N LYS A 8 8.50 -4.25 13.61
CA LYS A 8 9.35 -4.96 12.63
C LYS A 8 8.84 -4.83 11.19
N PHE A 9 7.74 -4.12 10.99
CA PHE A 9 7.06 -4.06 9.69
C PHE A 9 8.03 -3.63 8.58
N VAL A 10 8.74 -2.51 8.79
CA VAL A 10 9.61 -1.90 7.77
C VAL A 10 10.75 -2.85 7.38
N ASP A 11 11.41 -3.46 8.36
CA ASP A 11 12.54 -4.36 8.09
C ASP A 11 12.10 -5.63 7.36
N ILE A 12 11.01 -6.26 7.84
CA ILE A 12 10.45 -7.46 7.19
C ILE A 12 9.94 -7.12 5.78
N HIS A 13 9.24 -6.00 5.63
CA HIS A 13 8.73 -5.53 4.34
C HIS A 13 9.87 -5.31 3.35
N ASN A 14 10.89 -4.53 3.73
CA ASN A 14 12.01 -4.21 2.86
C ASN A 14 12.77 -5.47 2.42
N GLU A 15 13.06 -6.38 3.35
CA GLU A 15 13.78 -7.61 3.01
C GLU A 15 12.97 -8.52 2.07
N ILE A 16 11.63 -8.55 2.21
CA ILE A 16 10.75 -9.25 1.25
C ILE A 16 10.86 -8.63 -0.14
N PHE A 17 10.79 -7.30 -0.25
CA PHE A 17 10.83 -6.60 -1.54
C PHE A 17 12.20 -6.69 -2.21
N GLU A 18 13.29 -6.57 -1.45
CA GLU A 18 14.66 -6.77 -1.94
C GLU A 18 14.91 -8.21 -2.44
N ASN A 19 14.19 -9.19 -1.87
CA ASN A 19 14.31 -10.60 -2.21
C ASN A 19 13.04 -11.16 -2.86
N PHE A 20 12.30 -10.34 -3.62
CA PHE A 20 10.94 -10.67 -4.10
C PHE A 20 10.83 -12.07 -4.73
N GLU A 21 11.79 -12.46 -5.58
CA GLU A 21 11.80 -13.78 -6.22
C GLU A 21 12.01 -14.92 -5.21
N LYS A 22 12.93 -14.76 -4.25
CA LYS A 22 13.15 -15.75 -3.18
C LYS A 22 11.98 -15.78 -2.20
N GLY A 23 11.29 -14.65 -2.02
CA GLY A 23 10.09 -14.53 -1.20
C GLY A 23 8.95 -15.46 -1.60
N LYS A 24 8.95 -15.96 -2.85
CA LYS A 24 8.00 -16.96 -3.36
C LYS A 24 8.26 -18.37 -2.81
N ASP A 25 9.46 -18.66 -2.31
CA ASP A 25 9.81 -19.95 -1.70
C ASP A 25 9.31 -20.03 -0.23
N PRO A 26 8.48 -21.03 0.13
CA PRO A 26 8.04 -21.24 1.52
C PRO A 26 9.20 -21.48 2.50
N VAL A 27 10.27 -22.15 2.09
CA VAL A 27 11.44 -22.40 2.96
C VAL A 27 12.15 -21.10 3.29
N TRP A 28 12.30 -20.21 2.32
CA TRP A 28 12.84 -18.87 2.54
C TRP A 28 11.96 -18.06 3.48
N ARG A 29 10.62 -18.08 3.29
CA ARG A 29 9.68 -17.38 4.19
C ARG A 29 9.77 -17.89 5.63
N ALA A 30 9.91 -19.20 5.84
CA ALA A 30 10.08 -19.77 7.18
C ALA A 30 11.38 -19.30 7.85
N LYS A 31 12.49 -19.23 7.09
CA LYS A 31 13.77 -18.68 7.58
C LYS A 31 13.66 -17.20 7.91
N LEU A 32 12.97 -16.41 7.09
CA LEU A 32 12.72 -15.01 7.35
C LEU A 32 11.90 -14.82 8.64
N ALA A 33 10.82 -15.59 8.81
CA ALA A 33 10.00 -15.54 10.01
C ALA A 33 10.84 -15.81 11.27
N LYS A 34 11.71 -16.83 11.22
CA LYS A 34 12.65 -17.15 12.29
C LYS A 34 13.66 -16.04 12.56
N LYS A 35 14.22 -15.44 11.51
CA LYS A 35 15.17 -14.31 11.62
C LYS A 35 14.58 -13.16 12.44
N TYR A 36 13.30 -12.86 12.25
CA TYR A 36 12.61 -11.76 12.93
C TYR A 36 11.81 -12.19 14.18
N GLY A 37 11.85 -13.47 14.56
CA GLY A 37 11.09 -14.01 15.69
C GLY A 37 9.57 -13.83 15.54
N VAL A 38 9.05 -14.06 14.32
CA VAL A 38 7.63 -13.92 13.96
C VAL A 38 7.06 -15.21 13.35
N GLU A 39 7.56 -16.38 13.74
CA GLU A 39 7.12 -17.68 13.20
C GLU A 39 5.62 -17.92 13.37
N ALA A 40 5.04 -17.45 14.49
CA ALA A 40 3.60 -17.51 14.73
C ALA A 40 2.78 -16.79 13.64
N ALA A 41 3.34 -15.77 12.98
CA ALA A 41 2.69 -15.03 11.91
C ALA A 41 2.38 -15.87 10.66
N LEU A 42 3.00 -17.05 10.51
CA LEU A 42 2.74 -17.95 9.38
C LEU A 42 1.35 -18.60 9.46
N THR A 43 0.83 -18.77 10.67
CA THR A 43 -0.45 -19.42 10.92
C THR A 43 -1.48 -18.53 11.60
N ASP A 44 -1.07 -17.41 12.19
CA ASP A 44 -1.94 -16.47 12.92
C ASP A 44 -3.12 -15.97 12.06
N GLN A 45 -4.34 -16.28 12.50
CA GLN A 45 -5.55 -15.93 11.76
C GLN A 45 -5.79 -14.42 11.77
N LYS A 46 -5.55 -13.75 12.91
CA LYS A 46 -5.73 -12.30 13.04
C LYS A 46 -4.90 -11.53 12.01
N THR A 47 -3.64 -11.95 11.81
CA THR A 47 -2.75 -11.35 10.81
C THR A 47 -3.23 -11.61 9.39
N LYS A 48 -3.74 -12.82 9.10
CA LYS A 48 -4.34 -13.13 7.81
C LYS A 48 -5.57 -12.26 7.54
N ASP A 49 -6.42 -12.06 8.54
CA ASP A 49 -7.62 -11.24 8.44
C ASP A 49 -7.25 -9.77 8.20
N ILE A 50 -6.24 -9.23 8.90
CA ILE A 50 -5.71 -7.88 8.65
C ILE A 50 -5.26 -7.73 7.20
N VAL A 51 -4.44 -8.65 6.69
CA VAL A 51 -3.95 -8.61 5.31
C VAL A 51 -5.09 -8.76 4.31
N GLY A 52 -6.04 -9.66 4.56
CA GLY A 52 -7.22 -9.84 3.72
C GLY A 52 -8.07 -8.58 3.65
N ASN A 53 -8.37 -7.96 4.79
CA ASN A 53 -9.13 -6.71 4.87
C ASN A 53 -8.41 -5.58 4.11
N LEU A 54 -7.09 -5.45 4.26
CA LEU A 54 -6.30 -4.44 3.54
C LEU A 54 -6.31 -4.64 2.02
N ILE A 55 -6.27 -5.89 1.55
CA ILE A 55 -6.40 -6.21 0.13
C ILE A 55 -7.81 -5.82 -0.39
N HIS A 56 -8.83 -5.99 0.45
CA HIS A 56 -10.21 -5.68 0.09
C HIS A 56 -10.59 -4.20 0.23
N THR A 57 -9.81 -3.36 0.93
CA THR A 57 -10.11 -1.93 1.12
C THR A 57 -10.29 -1.17 -0.20
N ALA A 58 -9.76 -1.68 -1.31
CA ALA A 58 -9.98 -1.09 -2.64
C ALA A 58 -11.46 -0.91 -3.01
N VAL A 59 -12.35 -1.78 -2.51
CA VAL A 59 -13.80 -1.74 -2.80
C VAL A 59 -14.53 -0.58 -2.10
N GLU A 60 -13.91 0.00 -1.08
CA GLU A 60 -14.51 1.07 -0.27
C GLU A 60 -14.43 2.44 -0.97
N TYR A 61 -13.61 2.56 -2.01
CA TYR A 61 -13.40 3.82 -2.73
C TYR A 61 -14.31 3.96 -3.94
N GLU A 62 -14.94 5.12 -4.04
CA GLU A 62 -15.80 5.48 -5.17
C GLU A 62 -15.08 5.31 -6.50
N LYS A 63 -15.84 4.85 -7.50
CA LYS A 63 -15.35 4.67 -8.85
C LYS A 63 -14.90 6.01 -9.43
N THR A 64 -13.64 6.09 -9.83
CA THR A 64 -13.03 7.30 -10.38
C THR A 64 -12.94 7.29 -11.92
N HIS A 65 -13.20 6.16 -12.58
CA HIS A 65 -13.12 6.02 -14.03
C HIS A 65 -14.06 4.93 -14.57
N GLU A 66 -14.72 5.16 -15.71
CA GLU A 66 -15.77 4.28 -16.27
C GLU A 66 -15.33 2.83 -16.49
N LYS A 67 -14.10 2.62 -16.98
CA LYS A 67 -13.50 1.32 -17.25
C LYS A 67 -13.26 0.44 -16.02
N TYR A 68 -13.14 1.02 -14.82
CA TYR A 68 -12.72 0.29 -13.62
C TYR A 68 -13.88 0.18 -12.61
N PRO A 69 -14.07 -0.98 -11.98
CA PRO A 69 -15.20 -1.19 -11.06
C PRO A 69 -15.04 -0.49 -9.70
N TYR A 70 -13.80 -0.18 -9.30
CA TYR A 70 -13.46 0.41 -7.99
C TYR A 70 -12.54 1.62 -8.15
N GLY A 71 -12.49 2.49 -7.14
CA GLY A 71 -11.62 3.66 -7.13
C GLY A 71 -10.13 3.31 -7.12
N ILE A 72 -9.70 2.44 -6.21
CA ILE A 72 -8.32 1.92 -6.21
C ILE A 72 -8.22 0.78 -7.23
N ARG A 73 -7.36 0.94 -8.23
CA ARG A 73 -7.21 0.00 -9.35
C ARG A 73 -5.80 -0.54 -9.59
N SER A 74 -4.79 0.02 -8.93
CA SER A 74 -3.41 -0.45 -9.03
C SER A 74 -2.62 -0.15 -7.76
N THR A 75 -1.40 -0.70 -7.69
CA THR A 75 -0.46 -0.44 -6.61
C THR A 75 0.87 0.10 -7.20
N PRO A 76 1.59 0.98 -6.47
CA PRO A 76 1.14 1.67 -5.26
C PRO A 76 0.03 2.69 -5.58
N THR A 77 -0.93 2.84 -4.66
CA THR A 77 -1.86 3.96 -4.66
C THR A 77 -1.72 4.68 -3.32
N MET A 78 -1.60 6.00 -3.36
CA MET A 78 -1.43 6.85 -2.18
C MET A 78 -2.62 7.79 -2.04
N ILE A 79 -3.07 8.01 -0.81
CA ILE A 79 -4.16 8.94 -0.49
C ILE A 79 -3.61 10.05 0.40
N ILE A 80 -3.67 11.28 -0.08
CA ILE A 80 -3.05 12.45 0.56
C ILE A 80 -4.09 13.57 0.52
N ASN A 81 -4.54 14.08 1.67
CA ASN A 81 -5.54 15.14 1.75
C ASN A 81 -6.77 14.89 0.85
N ASN A 82 -7.37 13.69 0.94
CA ASN A 82 -8.51 13.24 0.13
C ASN A 82 -8.26 13.21 -1.39
N ARG A 83 -7.00 13.17 -1.82
CA ARG A 83 -6.60 13.02 -3.23
C ARG A 83 -5.91 11.68 -3.44
N MET A 84 -6.25 11.00 -4.53
CA MET A 84 -5.70 9.70 -4.87
C MET A 84 -4.60 9.87 -5.93
N VAL A 85 -3.41 9.36 -5.64
CA VAL A 85 -2.27 9.30 -6.57
C VAL A 85 -2.02 7.84 -6.90
N ILE A 86 -2.26 7.46 -8.15
CA ILE A 86 -2.27 6.06 -8.59
C ILE A 86 -1.02 5.76 -9.42
N GLY A 87 -0.27 4.73 -9.04
CA GLY A 87 0.86 4.19 -9.77
C GLY A 87 2.22 4.71 -9.32
N THR A 88 3.26 4.18 -9.96
CA THR A 88 4.65 4.65 -9.79
C THR A 88 4.91 5.81 -10.74
N LEU A 89 5.05 7.01 -10.20
CA LEU A 89 5.45 8.19 -10.98
C LEU A 89 6.94 8.52 -10.74
N PRO A 90 7.65 9.14 -11.69
CA PRO A 90 9.00 9.63 -11.46
C PRO A 90 9.07 10.52 -10.23
N TYR A 91 10.15 10.42 -9.46
CA TYR A 91 10.30 11.17 -8.20
C TYR A 91 10.03 12.68 -8.34
N PRO A 92 10.51 13.39 -9.39
CA PRO A 92 10.19 14.81 -9.56
C PRO A 92 8.68 15.08 -9.68
N HIS A 93 7.93 14.22 -10.37
CA HIS A 93 6.48 14.34 -10.50
C HIS A 93 5.78 14.07 -9.16
N LEU A 94 6.18 13.01 -8.46
CA LEU A 94 5.66 12.71 -7.11
C LEU A 94 5.90 13.89 -6.16
N LYS A 95 7.12 14.43 -6.13
CA LYS A 95 7.48 15.56 -5.27
C LYS A 95 6.59 16.77 -5.56
N ALA A 96 6.44 17.16 -6.82
CA ALA A 96 5.59 18.29 -7.21
C ALA A 96 4.11 18.08 -6.83
N ILE A 97 3.57 16.88 -7.03
CA ILE A 97 2.20 16.53 -6.62
C ILE A 97 2.06 16.67 -5.10
N PHE A 98 2.98 16.08 -4.32
CA PHE A 98 2.94 16.14 -2.86
C PHE A 98 3.05 17.58 -2.34
N GLU A 99 4.00 18.38 -2.86
CA GLU A 99 4.16 19.79 -2.47
C GLU A 99 2.89 20.62 -2.77
N SER A 100 2.24 20.36 -3.91
CA SER A 100 0.95 20.99 -4.25
C SER A 100 -0.16 20.58 -3.29
N LEU A 101 -0.25 19.28 -2.95
CA LEU A 101 -1.27 18.75 -2.04
C LEU A 101 -1.08 19.21 -0.59
N LEU A 102 0.17 19.39 -0.15
CA LEU A 102 0.49 19.87 1.20
C LEU A 102 0.32 21.38 1.35
N SER A 103 0.55 22.15 0.28
CA SER A 103 0.36 23.61 0.30
C SER A 103 -1.10 24.03 0.19
N GLN A 104 -1.93 23.21 -0.45
CA GLN A 104 -3.39 23.34 -0.42
C GLN A 104 -3.91 22.90 0.96
N GLN A 105 -4.04 23.85 1.89
CA GLN A 105 -4.82 23.64 3.12
C GLN A 105 -6.29 23.47 2.72
N GLY A 106 -6.73 22.22 2.50
CA GLY A 106 -8.11 21.93 2.16
C GLY A 106 -9.05 22.30 3.31
N THR A 107 -10.01 23.19 3.04
CA THR A 107 -11.23 23.30 3.84
C THR A 107 -11.96 21.95 3.81
N PRO A 108 -12.32 21.36 4.96
CA PRO A 108 -13.00 20.06 4.98
C PRO A 108 -14.36 20.15 4.27
N GLY A 109 -14.56 19.36 3.20
CA GLY A 109 -15.90 19.04 2.68
C GLY A 109 -16.19 19.23 1.18
N GLU A 110 -15.34 19.88 0.38
CA GLU A 110 -15.76 20.29 -0.99
C GLU A 110 -15.05 19.61 -2.17
N GLN A 111 -14.08 18.71 -1.98
CA GLN A 111 -13.17 18.36 -3.07
C GLN A 111 -13.20 16.88 -3.47
N GLN A 112 -13.87 16.58 -4.59
CA GLN A 112 -13.92 15.26 -5.25
C GLN A 112 -12.53 14.75 -5.68
N PHE A 113 -12.32 13.42 -5.66
CA PHE A 113 -11.07 12.78 -6.05
C PHE A 113 -10.62 13.21 -7.46
N MET A 114 -9.43 13.83 -7.57
CA MET A 114 -8.80 14.16 -8.85
C MET A 114 -7.77 13.09 -9.21
N GLU A 115 -7.89 12.49 -10.39
CA GLU A 115 -6.87 11.61 -10.95
C GLU A 115 -5.81 12.43 -11.71
N ASN A 116 -4.53 12.20 -11.44
CA ASN A 116 -3.44 12.73 -12.26
C ASN A 116 -2.83 11.59 -13.08
N TRP A 117 -2.92 11.69 -14.40
CA TRP A 117 -2.27 10.77 -15.34
C TRP A 117 -1.01 11.43 -15.92
N VAL A 118 0.02 10.64 -16.16
CA VAL A 118 1.13 10.99 -17.06
C VAL A 118 1.08 9.97 -18.19
N GLU A 119 0.92 10.43 -19.44
CA GLU A 119 0.99 9.60 -20.64
C GLU A 119 2.39 9.03 -20.87
#